data_AF-A0A321LVG7-F1
#
_entry.id   AF-A0A321LVG7-F1
#
_cell.length_a   1.000
_cell.length_b   1.000
_cell.length_c   1.000
_cell.angle_alpha   90.00
_cell.angle_beta   90.00
_cell.angle_gamma   90.00
#
_symmetry.space_group_name_H-M   'P 1'
#
loop_
_entity.id
_entity.type
_entity.pdbx_description
1 polymer ?
#
loop_
_entity_poly.entity_id
_entity_poly.type
_entity_poly.pdbx_seq_one_letter_code
_entity_poly.pdbx_strand_id
1 'polypeptide(L)'
;MKVRKEQTETLQQAADRDYAMRLLYFLQDQFPDAAEHEQATLREGIRGQIAKARSYGFLTERQIAAYVISAWLLGEDFDHEFPAVQQILRPGLTPVEKSTQLEQFTRDIFDQLKRSV
;
A
#
# COMPACT_ATOMS: atom_id res chain seq x y z
N MET A 1 -18.18 28.88 8.78
CA MET A 1 -18.48 27.44 8.80
C MET A 1 -17.34 26.73 9.54
N LYS A 2 -17.53 26.24 10.77
CA LYS A 2 -16.49 25.51 11.52
C LYS A 2 -16.78 24.01 11.40
N VAL A 3 -16.12 23.34 10.47
CA VAL A 3 -16.14 21.87 10.40
C VAL A 3 -15.45 21.35 11.67
N ARG A 4 -16.16 20.57 12.49
CA ARG A 4 -15.60 19.98 13.72
C ARG A 4 -14.66 18.83 13.36
N LYS A 5 -13.57 18.65 14.11
CA LYS A 5 -12.58 17.57 13.90
C LYS A 5 -13.24 16.19 13.80
N GLU A 6 -14.22 15.91 14.65
CA GLU A 6 -14.99 14.66 14.67
C GLU A 6 -15.71 14.36 13.33
N GLN A 7 -16.23 15.39 12.65
CA GLN A 7 -16.86 15.23 11.33
C GLN A 7 -15.83 14.94 10.25
N THR A 8 -14.64 15.51 10.37
CA THR A 8 -13.52 15.29 9.43
C THR A 8 -12.98 13.87 9.58
N GLU A 9 -12.84 13.38 10.81
CA GLU A 9 -12.41 12.01 11.11
C GLU A 9 -13.41 10.97 10.60
N THR A 10 -14.72 11.21 10.79
CA THR A 10 -15.78 10.32 10.29
C THR A 10 -15.77 10.21 8.76
N LEU A 11 -15.59 11.34 8.06
CA LEU A 11 -15.46 11.38 6.60
C LEU A 11 -14.21 10.66 6.10
N GLN A 12 -13.07 10.84 6.79
CA GLN A 12 -11.83 10.16 6.43
C GLN A 12 -11.96 8.64 6.60
N GLN A 13 -12.58 8.17 7.68
CA GLN A 13 -12.82 6.74 7.91
C GLN A 13 -13.75 6.11 6.88
N ALA A 14 -14.78 6.83 6.44
CA ALA A 14 -15.66 6.37 5.37
C ALA A 14 -14.91 6.26 4.04
N ALA A 15 -14.16 7.30 3.67
CA ALA A 15 -13.32 7.30 2.47
C ALA A 15 -12.27 6.17 2.50
N ASP A 16 -11.64 5.92 3.66
CA ASP A 16 -10.67 4.84 3.84
C ASP A 16 -11.32 3.45 3.71
N ARG A 17 -12.55 3.27 4.21
CA ARG A 17 -13.31 2.02 4.06
C ARG A 17 -13.66 1.74 2.61
N ASP A 18 -14.07 2.76 1.87
CA ASP A 18 -14.40 2.64 0.46
C ASP A 18 -13.14 2.38 -0.37
N TYR A 19 -12.04 3.04 -0.03
CA TYR A 19 -10.76 2.85 -0.71
C TYR A 19 -10.17 1.46 -0.47
N ALA A 20 -10.20 0.95 0.77
CA ALA A 20 -9.75 -0.41 1.07
C ALA A 20 -10.53 -1.47 0.29
N MET A 21 -11.83 -1.28 0.08
CA MET A 21 -12.64 -2.16 -0.76
C MET A 21 -12.25 -2.07 -2.24
N ARG A 22 -11.98 -0.87 -2.77
CA ARG A 22 -11.48 -0.71 -4.15
C ARG A 22 -10.13 -1.41 -4.35
N LEU A 23 -9.21 -1.27 -3.40
CA LEU A 23 -7.92 -1.97 -3.43
C LEU A 23 -8.07 -3.48 -3.34
N LEU A 24 -8.98 -3.98 -2.49
CA LEU A 24 -9.29 -5.41 -2.39
C LEU A 24 -9.74 -5.95 -3.75
N TYR A 25 -10.72 -5.33 -4.38
CA TYR A 25 -11.21 -5.77 -5.69
C TYR A 25 -10.13 -5.69 -6.77
N PHE A 26 -9.30 -4.63 -6.75
CA PHE A 26 -8.17 -4.53 -7.65
C PHE A 26 -7.17 -5.67 -7.45
N LEU A 27 -6.83 -6.02 -6.21
CA LEU A 27 -5.91 -7.14 -5.95
C LEU A 27 -6.52 -8.48 -6.39
N GLN A 28 -7.80 -8.73 -6.13
CA GLN A 28 -8.48 -9.96 -6.55
C GLN A 28 -8.61 -10.10 -8.08
N ASP A 29 -8.75 -8.98 -8.80
CA ASP A 29 -8.81 -8.97 -10.26
C ASP A 29 -7.43 -9.22 -10.90
N GLN A 30 -6.37 -8.72 -10.27
CA GLN A 30 -5.00 -8.80 -10.81
C GLN A 30 -4.22 -10.04 -10.34
N PHE A 31 -4.57 -10.61 -9.19
CA PHE A 31 -3.87 -11.70 -8.53
C PHE A 31 -4.86 -12.81 -8.15
N PRO A 32 -4.90 -13.94 -8.90
CA PRO A 32 -5.86 -15.02 -8.66
C PRO A 32 -5.77 -15.65 -7.27
N ASP A 33 -4.58 -15.70 -6.69
CA ASP A 33 -4.33 -16.15 -5.31
C ASP A 33 -5.03 -15.25 -4.28
N ALA A 34 -5.10 -13.93 -4.50
CA ALA A 34 -5.86 -13.01 -3.65
C ALA A 34 -7.36 -13.33 -3.57
N ALA A 35 -7.92 -13.99 -4.59
CA ALA A 35 -9.31 -14.41 -4.60
C ALA A 35 -9.59 -15.65 -3.72
N GLU A 36 -8.55 -16.41 -3.35
CA GLU A 36 -8.66 -17.60 -2.50
C GLU A 36 -8.70 -17.24 -1.00
N HIS A 37 -8.26 -16.04 -0.63
CA HIS A 37 -8.29 -15.55 0.74
C HIS A 37 -9.67 -15.06 1.18
N GLU A 38 -10.00 -15.23 2.46
CA GLU A 38 -11.22 -14.69 3.04
C GLU A 38 -11.23 -13.15 2.92
N GLN A 39 -12.28 -12.62 2.29
CA GLN A 39 -12.40 -11.18 2.00
C GLN A 39 -12.30 -10.30 3.25
N ALA A 40 -12.84 -10.76 4.38
CA ALA A 40 -12.80 -10.02 5.64
C ALA A 40 -11.36 -9.86 6.15
N THR A 41 -10.60 -10.95 6.19
CA THR A 41 -9.19 -10.96 6.59
C THR A 41 -8.33 -10.13 5.65
N LEU A 42 -8.50 -10.30 4.34
CA LEU A 42 -7.73 -9.56 3.35
C LEU A 42 -8.00 -8.05 3.44
N ARG A 43 -9.27 -7.67 3.67
CA ARG A 43 -9.65 -6.27 3.89
C ARG A 43 -8.98 -5.69 5.14
N GLU A 44 -8.90 -6.44 6.24
CA GLU A 44 -8.23 -5.97 7.45
C GLU A 44 -6.72 -5.80 7.23
N GLY A 45 -6.07 -6.74 6.55
CA GLY A 45 -4.66 -6.63 6.14
C GLY A 45 -4.41 -5.38 5.29
N ILE A 46 -5.24 -5.15 4.26
CA ILE A 46 -5.16 -3.96 3.41
C ILE A 46 -5.32 -2.67 4.24
N ARG A 47 -6.24 -2.63 5.20
CA ARG A 47 -6.40 -1.46 6.09
C ARG A 47 -5.15 -1.22 6.95
N GLY A 48 -4.53 -2.29 7.44
CA GLY A 48 -3.24 -2.23 8.13
C GLY A 48 -2.15 -1.62 7.24
N GLN A 49 -2.05 -2.09 6.00
CA GLN A 49 -1.07 -1.58 5.03
C GLN A 49 -1.34 -0.13 4.61
N ILE A 50 -2.60 0.30 4.47
CA ILE A 50 -2.96 1.70 4.26
C ILE A 50 -2.50 2.56 5.44
N ALA A 51 -2.68 2.09 6.68
CA ALA A 51 -2.22 2.80 7.87
C ALA A 51 -0.70 2.93 7.92
N LYS A 52 0.05 1.85 7.62
CA LYS A 52 1.51 1.90 7.46
C LYS A 52 1.93 2.88 6.34
N ALA A 53 1.28 2.84 5.17
CA ALA A 53 1.58 3.77 4.09
C ALA A 53 1.42 5.24 4.52
N ARG A 54 0.35 5.56 5.25
CA ARG A 54 0.11 6.91 5.78
C ARG A 54 1.18 7.34 6.80
N SER A 55 1.71 6.43 7.63
CA SER A 55 2.78 6.76 8.58
C SER A 55 4.09 7.13 7.87
N TYR A 56 4.33 6.60 6.67
CA TYR A 56 5.45 6.99 5.80
C TYR A 56 5.22 8.29 5.00
N GLY A 57 4.03 8.90 5.14
CA GLY A 57 3.69 10.19 4.53
C GLY A 57 2.97 10.08 3.18
N PHE A 58 2.46 8.90 2.79
CA PHE A 58 1.63 8.77 1.60
C PHE A 58 0.23 9.36 1.82
N LEU A 59 -0.23 10.17 0.86
CA LEU A 59 -1.46 10.95 1.01
C LEU A 59 -2.51 10.61 -0.05
N THR A 60 -2.07 10.30 -1.27
CA THR A 60 -2.97 10.02 -2.40
C THR A 60 -3.22 8.53 -2.55
N GLU A 61 -4.35 8.16 -3.15
CA GLU A 61 -4.67 6.76 -3.44
C GLU A 61 -3.56 6.09 -4.24
N ARG A 62 -3.07 6.71 -5.32
CA ARG A 62 -1.99 6.14 -6.14
C ARG A 62 -0.73 5.82 -5.32
N GLN A 63 -0.32 6.71 -4.43
CA GLN A 63 0.84 6.51 -3.56
C GLN A 63 0.62 5.36 -2.58
N ILE A 64 -0.57 5.28 -1.99
CA ILE A 64 -0.93 4.21 -1.06
C ILE A 64 -1.03 2.87 -1.81
N ALA A 65 -1.60 2.86 -3.01
CA ALA A 65 -1.68 1.65 -3.85
C ALA A 65 -0.29 1.09 -4.16
N ALA A 66 0.67 1.94 -4.54
CA ALA A 66 2.06 1.53 -4.76
C ALA A 66 2.65 0.79 -3.54
N TYR A 67 2.40 1.30 -2.33
CA TYR A 67 2.83 0.67 -1.10
C TYR A 67 2.12 -0.66 -0.84
N VAL A 68 0.79 -0.68 -0.91
CA VAL A 68 -0.03 -1.88 -0.62
C VAL A 68 0.27 -3.00 -1.61
N ILE A 69 0.42 -2.69 -2.90
CA ILE A 69 0.81 -3.66 -3.92
C ILE A 69 2.22 -4.19 -3.67
N SER A 70 3.16 -3.34 -3.25
CA SER A 70 4.50 -3.80 -2.89
C SER A 70 4.49 -4.72 -1.67
N ALA A 71 3.67 -4.41 -0.65
CA ALA A 71 3.47 -5.30 0.50
C ALA A 71 2.85 -6.64 0.09
N TRP A 72 1.88 -6.63 -0.82
CA TRP A 72 1.28 -7.87 -1.35
C TRP A 72 2.32 -8.75 -2.02
N LEU A 73 3.18 -8.15 -2.86
CA LEU A 73 4.12 -8.87 -3.69
C LEU A 73 5.41 -9.29 -2.96
N LEU A 74 5.84 -8.52 -1.96
CA LEU A 74 7.12 -8.71 -1.28
C LEU A 74 6.97 -9.21 0.17
N GLY A 75 5.74 -9.26 0.69
CA GLY A 75 5.43 -9.61 2.08
C GLY A 75 4.96 -8.41 2.92
N GLU A 76 4.11 -8.66 3.92
CA GLU A 76 3.46 -7.61 4.71
C GLU A 76 4.42 -6.72 5.53
N ASP A 77 5.61 -7.22 5.81
CA ASP A 77 6.69 -6.55 6.55
C ASP A 77 7.90 -6.21 5.67
N PHE A 78 7.71 -6.14 4.34
CA PHE A 78 8.75 -5.77 3.38
C PHE A 78 9.43 -4.43 3.71
N ASP A 79 8.71 -3.52 4.37
CA ASP A 79 9.21 -2.22 4.81
C ASP A 79 10.31 -2.33 5.88
N HIS A 80 10.40 -3.47 6.55
CA HIS A 80 11.45 -3.81 7.53
C HIS A 80 12.41 -4.87 7.00
N GLU A 81 11.96 -5.79 6.15
CA GLU A 81 12.79 -6.90 5.65
C GLU A 81 13.77 -6.49 4.55
N PHE A 82 13.46 -5.44 3.78
CA PHE A 82 14.30 -4.98 2.68
C PHE A 82 15.02 -3.67 3.04
N PRO A 83 16.35 -3.67 3.26
CA PRO A 83 17.10 -2.45 3.58
C PRO A 83 16.98 -1.35 2.52
N ALA A 84 16.83 -1.72 1.25
CA ALA A 84 16.61 -0.78 0.15
C ALA A 84 15.27 -0.04 0.30
N VAL A 85 14.22 -0.74 0.73
CA VAL A 85 12.90 -0.14 0.98
C VAL A 85 12.96 0.82 2.16
N GLN A 86 13.66 0.47 3.25
CA GLN A 86 13.87 1.38 4.37
C GLN A 86 14.53 2.69 3.92
N GLN A 87 15.50 2.63 3.02
CA GLN A 87 16.15 3.81 2.46
C GLN A 87 15.22 4.65 1.57
N ILE A 88 14.29 4.01 0.85
CA ILE A 88 13.26 4.72 0.07
C ILE A 88 12.26 5.39 1.02
N LEU A 89 11.81 4.71 2.07
CA LEU A 89 10.77 5.19 2.97
C LEU A 89 11.24 6.22 3.99
N ARG A 90 12.56 6.41 4.14
CA ARG A 90 13.16 7.37 5.09
C ARG A 90 12.64 8.80 4.92
N PRO A 91 12.67 9.62 5.99
CA PRO A 91 12.45 11.05 5.87
C PRO A 91 13.47 11.69 4.93
N GLY A 92 13.03 12.49 3.97
CA GLY A 92 13.90 13.22 3.03
C GLY A 92 13.47 13.14 1.56
N LEU A 93 12.73 12.09 1.18
CA LEU A 93 12.07 12.00 -0.12
C LEU A 93 10.63 12.48 -0.03
N THR A 94 10.15 13.12 -1.11
CA THR A 94 8.74 13.47 -1.25
C THR A 94 7.88 12.20 -1.40
N PRO A 95 6.58 12.23 -1.03
CA PRO A 95 5.70 11.07 -1.17
C PRO A 95 5.61 10.53 -2.61
N VAL A 96 5.77 11.40 -3.62
CA VAL A 96 5.79 11.01 -5.04
C VAL A 96 7.07 10.27 -5.40
N GLU A 97 8.22 10.74 -4.93
CA GLU A 97 9.50 10.05 -5.15
C GLU A 97 9.52 8.69 -4.47
N LYS A 98 9.02 8.62 -3.22
CA LYS A 98 8.91 7.36 -2.48
C LYS A 98 8.06 6.33 -3.22
N SER A 99 6.86 6.71 -3.68
CA SER A 99 5.98 5.78 -4.39
C SER A 99 6.59 5.33 -5.72
N THR A 100 7.24 6.25 -6.45
CA THR A 100 7.87 5.94 -7.74
C THR A 100 9.06 4.99 -7.57
N GLN A 101 9.94 5.28 -6.61
CA GLN A 101 11.09 4.41 -6.33
C GLN A 101 10.66 3.05 -5.80
N LEU A 102 9.60 3.01 -4.99
CA LEU A 102 9.06 1.75 -4.48
C LEU A 102 8.46 0.89 -5.62
N GLU A 103 7.67 1.49 -6.51
CA GLU A 103 7.17 0.78 -7.70
C GLU A 103 8.32 0.23 -8.56
N GLN A 104 9.38 1.03 -8.75
CA GLN A 104 10.55 0.60 -9.52
C GLN A 104 11.28 -0.55 -8.83
N PHE A 105 11.54 -0.44 -7.53
CA PHE A 105 12.18 -1.49 -6.75
C PHE A 105 11.42 -2.82 -6.84
N THR A 106 10.10 -2.78 -6.66
CA THR A 106 9.25 -3.97 -6.77
C THR A 106 9.35 -4.57 -8.17
N ARG A 107 9.29 -3.77 -9.24
CA ARG A 107 9.47 -4.29 -10.61
C ARG A 107 10.84 -4.94 -10.83
N ASP A 108 11.90 -4.32 -10.34
CA ASP A 108 13.27 -4.81 -10.51
C ASP A 108 13.47 -6.18 -9.87
N ILE A 109 12.90 -6.42 -8.69
CA ILE A 109 12.93 -7.73 -8.01
C ILE A 109 12.26 -8.80 -8.88
N PHE A 110 11.06 -8.53 -9.39
CA PHE A 110 10.35 -9.51 -10.24
C PHE A 110 11.06 -9.76 -11.57
N ASP A 111 11.65 -8.74 -12.18
CA ASP A 111 12.42 -8.90 -13.41
C ASP A 111 13.70 -9.71 -13.19
N GLN A 112 14.34 -9.60 -12.03
CA GLN A 112 15.47 -10.45 -11.65
C GLN A 112 15.05 -11.90 -11.45
N LEU A 113 13.92 -12.15 -10.76
CA LEU A 113 13.40 -13.51 -10.56
C LEU A 113 13.08 -14.20 -11.89
N LYS A 114 12.47 -13.48 -12.85
CA LYS A 114 12.16 -14.00 -14.19
C LYS A 114 13.40 -14.36 -15.01
N ARG A 115 14.54 -13.72 -14.77
CA ARG A 115 15.81 -14.00 -15.48
C ARG A 115 16.60 -15.16 -14.87
N SER A 116 16.19 -15.61 -13.68
CA SER A 116 16.89 -16.63 -12.88
C SER A 116 16.28 -18.04 -13.05
N VAL A 117 15.23 -18.16 -13.86
CA VAL A 117 14.52 -19.40 -14.22
C VAL A 117 14.70 -19.66 -15.71
#